data_AF-A0AAW1KRW6-F1
#
_entry.id   AF-A0AAW1KRW6-F1
#
_cell.length_a   1.000
_cell.length_b   1.000
_cell.length_c   1.000
_cell.angle_alpha   90.00
_cell.angle_beta   90.00
_cell.angle_gamma   90.00
#
_symmetry.space_group_name_H-M   'P 1'
#
loop_
_entity.id
_entity.type
_entity.pdbx_description
1 polymer ?
#
loop_
_entity_poly.entity_id
_entity_poly.type
_entity_poly.pdbx_seq_one_letter_code
_entity_poly.pdbx_strand_id
1 'polypeptide(L)'
;MSEETKVQLKKMKSNILCDDQKLPHDLITMHILTRLPIKSVLEFKLVSKQWYSTLSSYHFSNAHFKFSSLTNPFTLEDFVFIQKGSQFYLFTYNEDGENKLFRLKHDFRETACCSEGNLGFIVELARGFGEIEYSAGDIGSIVTGRDKLFVIGSCNGLVCLGSLYDLILWNPVIGRSKKFDSDSDNMLNPSTICRASWGFGYVASIDDYKVVRIIELPLSLEIMVHVFSMKSNSWRRIDPREYDHVLSLRSFKSAVIISGQHYIFHTNRGVVCDERVNWIVAKAEVWGIRVVSFDMVNETFETYHSVELSTREVYWDKLLCVMRGCFSIYGANMRGDAYISMYECPREGYQRKESIRLFRDLRLDSCTDLIDLSRDGKFLVKKDDAEIGMVDSSLRPMIYKRLIKFNETGRISSMYLTRHVPSLVTPDAEDSLFS
;
A
#
# COMPACT_ATOMS: atom_id res chain seq x y z
N MET A 1 5.09 52.04 -49.87
CA MET A 1 5.56 52.19 -48.47
C MET A 1 6.90 52.89 -48.51
N SER A 2 7.01 54.13 -48.02
CA SER A 2 8.24 54.92 -48.11
C SER A 2 9.34 54.36 -47.21
N GLU A 3 10.61 54.59 -47.57
CA GLU A 3 11.80 54.23 -46.78
C GLU A 3 11.68 54.73 -45.33
N GLU A 4 11.10 55.91 -45.12
CA GLU A 4 10.83 56.48 -43.80
C GLU A 4 9.84 55.65 -42.97
N THR A 5 8.83 55.04 -43.60
CA THR A 5 7.90 54.15 -42.88
C THR A 5 8.60 52.87 -42.43
N LYS A 6 9.57 52.35 -43.22
CA LYS A 6 10.36 51.17 -42.84
C LYS A 6 11.32 51.48 -41.70
N VAL A 7 11.95 52.66 -41.70
CA VAL A 7 12.85 53.11 -40.62
C VAL A 7 12.08 53.35 -39.32
N GLN A 8 10.89 53.95 -39.39
CA GLN A 8 10.01 54.12 -38.22
C GLN A 8 9.48 52.79 -37.68
N LEU A 9 9.13 51.82 -38.54
CA LEU A 9 8.78 50.46 -38.10
C LEU A 9 9.96 49.71 -37.48
N LYS A 10 11.20 49.94 -37.94
CA LYS A 10 12.41 49.35 -37.35
C LYS A 10 12.72 49.97 -35.97
N LYS A 11 12.52 51.29 -35.82
CA LYS A 11 12.64 52.01 -34.54
C LYS A 11 11.51 51.68 -33.55
N MET A 12 10.29 51.45 -34.03
CA MET A 12 9.18 50.97 -33.19
C MET A 12 9.37 49.52 -32.76
N LYS A 13 9.93 48.65 -33.63
CA LYS A 13 10.27 47.27 -33.25
C LYS A 13 11.45 47.19 -32.26
N SER A 14 12.40 48.13 -32.29
CA SER A 14 13.50 48.17 -31.32
C SER A 14 13.12 48.79 -29.97
N ASN A 15 12.07 49.61 -29.91
CA ASN A 15 11.60 50.26 -28.69
C ASN A 15 10.47 49.51 -27.97
N ILE A 16 10.00 48.39 -28.51
CA ILE A 16 9.19 47.40 -27.79
C ILE A 16 10.13 46.25 -27.40
N LEU A 17 11.24 46.57 -26.74
CA LEU A 17 11.84 45.67 -25.78
C LEU A 17 11.09 45.93 -24.48
N CYS A 18 9.87 45.37 -24.40
CA CYS A 18 9.35 45.01 -23.10
C CYS A 18 10.38 44.03 -22.57
N ASP A 19 11.09 44.43 -21.52
CA ASP A 19 11.96 43.54 -20.79
C ASP A 19 11.05 42.43 -20.27
N ASP A 20 10.94 41.36 -21.06
CA ASP A 20 10.20 40.15 -20.75
C ASP A 20 10.91 39.57 -19.53
N GLN A 21 10.58 40.06 -18.34
CA GLN A 21 10.96 39.46 -17.06
C GLN A 21 10.27 38.11 -16.97
N LYS A 22 10.75 37.15 -17.77
CA LYS A 22 10.37 35.76 -17.70
C LYS A 22 10.93 35.26 -16.38
N LEU A 23 10.00 34.88 -15.50
CA LEU A 23 10.35 34.18 -14.27
C LEU A 23 11.31 33.03 -14.61
N PRO A 24 12.45 32.92 -13.91
CA PRO A 24 13.37 31.80 -14.07
C PRO A 24 12.63 30.46 -14.04
N HIS A 25 12.96 29.57 -14.99
CA HIS A 25 12.29 28.28 -15.14
C HIS A 25 12.29 27.48 -13.82
N ASP A 26 13.39 27.51 -13.08
CA ASP A 26 13.53 26.79 -11.81
C ASP A 26 12.62 27.34 -10.71
N LEU A 27 12.34 28.66 -10.71
CA LEU A 27 11.38 29.24 -9.78
C LEU A 27 9.97 28.77 -10.09
N ILE A 28 9.61 28.70 -11.37
CA ILE A 28 8.29 28.19 -11.80
C ILE A 28 8.17 26.73 -11.38
N THR A 29 9.12 25.88 -11.76
CA THR A 29 9.01 24.44 -11.52
C THR A 29 9.12 24.10 -10.04
N MET A 30 10.11 24.61 -9.30
CA MET A 30 10.34 24.19 -7.92
C MET A 30 9.45 24.87 -6.89
N HIS A 31 8.91 26.07 -7.17
CA HIS A 31 8.10 26.81 -6.20
C HIS A 31 6.65 27.03 -6.58
N ILE A 32 6.29 27.00 -7.87
CA ILE A 32 4.90 27.17 -8.32
C ILE A 32 4.29 25.79 -8.63
N LEU A 33 4.89 25.04 -9.54
CA LEU A 33 4.30 23.79 -10.05
C LEU A 33 4.31 22.66 -9.01
N THR A 34 5.29 22.63 -8.10
CA THR A 34 5.34 21.69 -6.96
C THR A 34 4.13 21.81 -6.03
N ARG A 35 3.43 22.95 -6.05
CA ARG A 35 2.27 23.21 -5.19
C ARG A 35 0.93 22.86 -5.82
N LEU A 36 0.93 22.51 -7.11
CA LEU A 36 -0.30 22.30 -7.86
C LEU A 36 -0.82 20.86 -7.69
N PRO A 37 -2.13 20.64 -7.82
CA PRO A 37 -2.69 19.30 -7.86
C PRO A 37 -2.04 18.45 -8.96
N ILE A 38 -1.86 17.16 -8.69
CA ILE A 38 -1.20 16.23 -9.61
C ILE A 38 -1.83 16.24 -11.02
N LYS A 39 -3.16 16.36 -11.10
CA LYS A 39 -3.88 16.41 -12.38
C LYS A 39 -3.40 17.58 -13.25
N SER A 40 -3.29 18.78 -12.68
CA SER A 40 -2.80 19.96 -13.39
C SER A 40 -1.34 19.78 -13.83
N VAL A 41 -0.51 19.19 -12.97
CA VAL A 41 0.90 18.93 -13.30
C VAL A 41 1.02 17.94 -14.47
N LEU A 42 0.17 16.91 -14.52
CA LEU A 42 0.13 15.97 -15.65
C LEU A 42 -0.29 16.66 -16.95
N GLU A 43 -1.28 17.55 -16.92
CA GLU A 43 -1.69 18.35 -18.08
C GLU A 43 -0.56 19.28 -18.54
N PHE A 44 0.22 19.84 -17.61
CA PHE A 44 1.34 20.72 -17.90
C PHE A 44 2.54 20.02 -18.55
N LYS A 45 2.65 18.69 -18.46
CA LYS A 45 3.61 17.92 -19.27
C LYS A 45 3.36 18.09 -20.77
N LEU A 46 2.15 18.46 -21.19
CA LEU A 46 1.78 18.66 -22.60
C LEU A 46 2.15 20.04 -23.14
N VAL A 47 2.55 20.99 -22.28
CA VAL A 47 2.78 22.39 -22.67
C VAL A 47 4.06 22.57 -23.50
N SER A 48 5.15 21.90 -23.14
CA SER A 48 6.41 21.97 -23.89
C SER A 48 7.34 20.79 -23.58
N LYS A 49 8.33 20.55 -24.44
CA LYS A 49 9.37 19.52 -24.20
C LYS A 49 10.18 19.80 -22.93
N GLN A 50 10.48 21.07 -22.63
CA GLN A 50 11.22 21.46 -21.42
C GLN A 50 10.42 21.16 -20.15
N TRP A 51 9.11 21.45 -20.17
CA TRP A 51 8.20 21.14 -19.08
C TRP A 51 8.01 19.65 -18.91
N TYR A 52 7.81 18.91 -20.01
CA TYR A 52 7.75 17.45 -19.98
C TYR A 52 8.98 16.84 -19.29
N SER A 53 10.18 17.27 -19.70
CA SER A 53 11.45 16.81 -19.13
C SER A 53 11.55 17.15 -17.63
N THR A 54 11.32 18.42 -17.27
CA THR A 54 11.46 18.87 -15.88
C THR A 54 10.45 18.20 -14.94
N LEU A 55 9.19 18.13 -15.35
CA LEU A 55 8.09 17.54 -14.57
C LEU A 55 8.13 16.01 -14.52
N SER A 56 8.95 15.37 -15.34
CA SER A 56 9.19 13.93 -15.30
C SER A 56 10.45 13.55 -14.54
N SER A 57 11.27 14.54 -14.13
CA SER A 57 12.48 14.29 -13.35
C SER A 57 12.17 13.78 -11.94
N TYR A 58 13.08 12.98 -11.40
CA TYR A 58 13.05 12.55 -10.00
C TYR A 58 12.99 13.75 -9.03
N HIS A 59 13.81 14.78 -9.26
CA HIS A 59 13.87 15.96 -8.39
C HIS A 59 12.52 16.66 -8.26
N PHE A 60 11.85 16.92 -9.38
CA PHE A 60 10.53 17.53 -9.36
C PHE A 60 9.51 16.62 -8.69
N SER A 61 9.49 15.33 -9.04
CA SER A 61 8.53 14.36 -8.50
C SER A 61 8.66 14.23 -6.98
N ASN A 62 9.88 14.18 -6.46
CA ASN A 62 10.16 14.14 -5.02
C ASN A 62 9.80 15.47 -4.34
N ALA A 63 10.14 16.60 -4.94
CA ALA A 63 9.79 17.92 -4.39
C ALA A 63 8.27 18.14 -4.35
N HIS A 64 7.55 17.78 -5.40
CA HIS A 64 6.08 17.82 -5.47
C HIS A 64 5.46 16.90 -4.41
N PHE A 65 5.96 15.67 -4.27
CA PHE A 65 5.48 14.74 -3.25
C PHE A 65 5.72 15.26 -1.82
N LYS A 66 6.93 15.74 -1.51
CA LYS A 66 7.27 16.35 -0.22
C LYS A 66 6.42 17.59 0.06
N PHE A 67 6.18 18.43 -0.93
CA PHE A 67 5.33 19.60 -0.75
C PHE A 67 3.88 19.19 -0.48
N SER A 68 3.34 18.25 -1.25
CA SER A 68 1.97 17.73 -1.08
C SER A 68 1.74 17.14 0.31
N SER A 69 2.72 16.42 0.85
CA SER A 69 2.68 15.84 2.21
C SER A 69 2.81 16.89 3.32
N LEU A 70 3.51 18.01 3.07
CA LEU A 70 3.72 19.09 4.05
C LEU A 70 2.59 20.13 4.09
N THR A 71 2.00 20.48 2.95
CA THR A 71 1.06 21.61 2.86
C THR A 71 -0.41 21.25 3.01
N ASN A 72 -0.76 19.96 2.97
CA ASN A 72 -2.05 19.49 3.45
C ASN A 72 -2.04 17.98 3.70
N PRO A 73 -1.89 17.54 4.96
CA PRO A 73 -2.17 16.15 5.32
C PRO A 73 -3.63 15.74 5.05
N PHE A 74 -4.51 16.71 4.74
CA PHE A 74 -5.97 16.59 4.85
C PHE A 74 -6.76 16.96 3.56
N THR A 75 -6.12 17.29 2.43
CA THR A 75 -6.85 17.70 1.19
C THR A 75 -6.47 16.96 -0.08
N LEU A 76 -5.68 15.89 0.00
CA LEU A 76 -5.65 14.96 -1.12
C LEU A 76 -7.02 14.27 -1.14
N GLU A 77 -7.70 14.24 -2.29
CA GLU A 77 -8.79 13.28 -2.48
C GLU A 77 -8.26 11.93 -2.00
N ASP A 78 -8.92 11.31 -1.03
CA ASP A 78 -8.41 10.05 -0.49
C ASP A 78 -8.70 8.98 -1.52
N PHE A 79 -7.66 8.59 -2.25
CA PHE A 79 -7.76 7.48 -3.17
C PHE A 79 -7.53 6.19 -2.41
N VAL A 80 -8.35 5.21 -2.75
CA VAL A 80 -8.18 3.84 -2.28
C VAL A 80 -7.91 2.97 -3.47
N PHE A 81 -6.76 2.31 -3.44
CA PHE A 81 -6.41 1.30 -4.42
C PHE A 81 -7.03 -0.02 -3.99
N ILE A 82 -7.80 -0.63 -4.88
CA ILE A 82 -8.55 -1.85 -4.62
C ILE A 82 -8.09 -2.93 -5.60
N GLN A 83 -7.70 -4.10 -5.10
CA GLN A 83 -7.57 -5.30 -5.92
C GLN A 83 -8.77 -6.20 -5.65
N LYS A 84 -9.44 -6.67 -6.70
CA LYS A 84 -10.45 -7.74 -6.60
C LYS A 84 -10.12 -8.83 -7.61
N GLY A 85 -9.67 -9.98 -7.12
CA GLY A 85 -9.14 -11.02 -7.99
C GLY A 85 -7.90 -10.52 -8.75
N SER A 86 -7.92 -10.58 -10.08
CA SER A 86 -6.87 -10.04 -10.95
C SER A 86 -7.10 -8.59 -11.38
N GLN A 87 -8.25 -7.98 -11.03
CA GLN A 87 -8.59 -6.63 -11.44
C GLN A 87 -8.15 -5.61 -10.39
N PHE A 88 -7.74 -4.43 -10.87
CA PHE A 88 -7.36 -3.31 -10.02
C PHE A 88 -8.27 -2.10 -10.25
N TYR A 89 -8.57 -1.38 -9.18
CA TYR A 89 -9.43 -0.21 -9.20
C TYR A 89 -8.84 0.91 -8.35
N LEU A 90 -9.20 2.13 -8.70
CA LEU A 90 -8.96 3.31 -7.90
C LEU A 90 -10.31 3.91 -7.51
N PHE A 91 -10.56 4.03 -6.21
CA PHE A 91 -11.78 4.61 -5.67
C PHE A 91 -11.49 5.99 -5.10
N THR A 92 -12.29 6.98 -5.48
CA THR A 92 -12.26 8.32 -4.88
C THR A 92 -13.46 8.50 -3.96
N TYR A 93 -13.18 8.87 -2.72
CA TYR A 93 -14.22 9.32 -1.80
C TYR A 93 -14.37 10.84 -1.87
N ASN A 94 -15.58 11.31 -2.13
CA ASN A 94 -15.95 12.71 -2.02
C ASN A 94 -17.19 12.86 -1.11
N GLU A 95 -17.13 13.81 -0.19
CA GLU A 95 -18.20 14.08 0.78
C GLU A 95 -19.48 14.56 0.11
N ASP A 96 -19.35 15.28 -1.00
CA ASP A 96 -20.49 15.78 -1.80
C ASP A 96 -21.22 14.66 -2.57
N GLY A 97 -20.76 13.41 -2.45
CA GLY A 97 -21.42 12.23 -2.99
C GLY A 97 -20.97 11.82 -4.39
N GLU A 98 -20.06 12.56 -5.04
CA GLU A 98 -19.44 12.16 -6.31
C GLU A 98 -18.34 11.10 -6.15
N ASN A 99 -18.66 9.99 -5.49
CA ASN A 99 -17.74 8.87 -5.40
C ASN A 99 -17.54 8.23 -6.77
N LYS A 100 -16.30 8.01 -7.19
CA LYS A 100 -15.97 7.42 -8.50
C LYS A 100 -15.11 6.18 -8.30
N LEU A 101 -15.38 5.16 -9.09
CA LEU A 101 -14.61 3.93 -9.12
C LEU A 101 -14.05 3.75 -10.53
N PHE A 102 -12.73 3.81 -10.65
CA PHE A 102 -12.01 3.69 -11.91
C PHE A 102 -11.38 2.31 -12.00
N ARG A 103 -11.74 1.52 -13.01
CA ARG A 103 -11.01 0.29 -13.32
C ARG A 103 -9.69 0.65 -14.00
N LEU A 104 -8.58 0.15 -13.46
CA LEU A 104 -7.26 0.41 -13.99
C LEU A 104 -6.89 -0.65 -15.03
N LYS A 105 -6.34 -0.21 -16.16
CA LYS A 105 -5.73 -1.12 -17.13
C LYS A 105 -4.31 -1.45 -16.70
N HIS A 106 -3.92 -2.69 -16.92
CA HIS A 106 -2.56 -3.18 -16.74
C HIS A 106 -2.29 -4.28 -17.76
N ASP A 107 -1.01 -4.50 -18.03
CA ASP A 107 -0.48 -5.53 -18.91
C ASP A 107 0.26 -6.63 -18.14
N PHE A 108 0.17 -6.63 -16.79
CA PHE A 108 0.69 -7.70 -15.94
C PHE A 108 0.07 -9.02 -16.40
N ARG A 109 0.76 -9.73 -17.30
CA ARG A 109 0.36 -11.06 -17.74
C ARG A 109 0.48 -11.97 -16.53
N GLU A 110 -0.55 -12.78 -16.28
CA GLU A 110 -0.36 -14.03 -15.56
C GLU A 110 0.70 -14.79 -16.37
N THR A 111 1.93 -14.89 -15.84
CA THR A 111 3.15 -15.10 -16.61
C THR A 111 3.18 -16.46 -17.33
N ALA A 112 2.72 -16.46 -18.58
CA ALA A 112 3.37 -17.20 -19.67
C ALA A 112 3.95 -16.16 -20.63
N CYS A 113 5.24 -15.87 -20.46
CA CYS A 113 6.15 -15.15 -21.36
C CYS A 113 5.69 -13.80 -21.95
N CYS A 114 6.39 -12.72 -21.63
CA CYS A 114 6.43 -11.52 -22.49
C CYS A 114 7.82 -11.37 -23.09
N SER A 115 7.88 -11.41 -24.42
CA SER A 115 8.69 -10.45 -25.16
C SER A 115 8.00 -9.08 -25.12
N GLU A 116 8.82 -8.05 -25.06
CA GLU A 116 8.51 -6.62 -24.92
C GLU A 116 7.37 -6.10 -25.81
N GLY A 117 6.63 -5.12 -25.30
CA GLY A 117 5.71 -4.31 -26.08
C GLY A 117 5.03 -3.23 -25.25
N ASN A 118 5.43 -1.97 -25.46
CA ASN A 118 4.66 -0.77 -25.08
C ASN A 118 3.22 -0.85 -25.63
N LEU A 119 2.22 -0.28 -24.92
CA LEU A 119 1.21 0.69 -25.42
C LEU A 119 -0.07 0.80 -24.53
N GLY A 120 -0.52 2.05 -24.31
CA GLY A 120 -1.90 2.51 -24.61
C GLY A 120 -3.05 2.32 -23.60
N PHE A 121 -3.43 3.39 -22.90
CA PHE A 121 -4.61 3.50 -22.02
C PHE A 121 -5.96 3.61 -22.77
N ILE A 122 -7.03 2.97 -22.25
CA ILE A 122 -8.47 3.36 -22.38
C ILE A 122 -9.25 2.81 -21.17
N VAL A 123 -10.11 3.57 -20.47
CA VAL A 123 -11.02 3.04 -19.44
C VAL A 123 -12.24 2.39 -20.10
N GLU A 124 -12.61 1.17 -19.70
CA GLU A 124 -13.83 0.52 -20.19
C GLU A 124 -14.65 -0.01 -19.02
N LEU A 125 -15.97 0.26 -19.05
CA LEU A 125 -16.97 -0.19 -18.08
C LEU A 125 -17.39 -1.63 -18.43
N ALA A 126 -17.17 -2.60 -17.53
CA ALA A 126 -17.56 -3.98 -17.78
C ALA A 126 -18.96 -4.30 -17.20
N ARG A 127 -19.85 -4.80 -18.08
CA ARG A 127 -21.12 -5.47 -17.75
C ARG A 127 -20.95 -7.00 -17.97
N GLY A 128 -21.44 -7.79 -17.01
CA GLY A 128 -21.99 -9.14 -17.22
C GLY A 128 -21.04 -10.34 -17.25
N PHE A 129 -21.64 -11.52 -16.97
CA PHE A 129 -21.13 -12.92 -17.07
C PHE A 129 -20.31 -13.43 -15.87
N GLY A 130 -20.45 -14.66 -15.36
CA GLY A 130 -21.20 -15.87 -15.70
C GLY A 130 -20.59 -17.02 -14.87
N GLU A 131 -21.42 -17.96 -14.37
CA GLU A 131 -21.12 -18.96 -13.32
C GLU A 131 -20.12 -20.05 -13.72
N ILE A 132 -19.28 -20.51 -12.76
CA ILE A 132 -18.82 -21.92 -12.59
C ILE A 132 -18.54 -22.17 -11.09
N GLU A 133 -19.03 -23.30 -10.56
CA GLU A 133 -18.94 -23.78 -9.16
C GLU A 133 -17.54 -24.28 -8.74
N TYR A 134 -17.19 -24.20 -7.45
CA TYR A 134 -16.61 -25.28 -6.60
C TYR A 134 -16.26 -24.78 -5.17
N SER A 135 -16.04 -25.75 -4.27
CA SER A 135 -16.32 -25.78 -2.83
C SER A 135 -15.41 -25.00 -1.88
N ALA A 136 -16.01 -24.64 -0.75
CA ALA A 136 -15.51 -23.87 0.38
C ALA A 136 -14.28 -24.45 1.11
N GLY A 137 -13.36 -23.55 1.48
CA GLY A 137 -12.34 -23.78 2.50
C GLY A 137 -11.09 -22.89 2.35
N ASP A 138 -11.20 -21.58 2.53
CA ASP A 138 -10.02 -20.68 2.56
C ASP A 138 -9.92 -19.97 3.94
N ILE A 139 -9.16 -20.59 4.85
CA ILE A 139 -8.44 -19.88 5.91
C ILE A 139 -6.97 -19.99 5.55
N GLY A 140 -6.40 -18.91 5.01
CA GLY A 140 -5.00 -18.82 4.61
C GLY A 140 -4.71 -19.60 3.32
N SER A 141 -4.76 -18.90 2.18
CA SER A 141 -4.45 -19.48 0.87
C SER A 141 -3.13 -20.25 0.90
N ILE A 142 -3.21 -21.58 0.79
CA ILE A 142 -2.09 -22.44 0.40
C ILE A 142 -1.84 -22.13 -1.07
N VAL A 143 -0.79 -21.38 -1.38
CA VAL A 143 -0.47 -21.00 -2.75
C VAL A 143 0.28 -22.17 -3.42
N THR A 144 -0.43 -22.98 -4.19
CA THR A 144 0.18 -23.82 -5.23
C THR A 144 -0.05 -23.16 -6.58
N GLY A 145 0.96 -22.51 -7.15
CA GLY A 145 0.88 -21.93 -8.50
C GLY A 145 1.71 -20.66 -8.66
N ARG A 146 2.26 -20.48 -9.85
CA ARG A 146 3.11 -19.34 -10.26
C ARG A 146 2.33 -18.05 -10.55
N ASP A 147 1.01 -18.00 -10.36
CA ASP A 147 0.20 -17.21 -11.30
C ASP A 147 -0.69 -16.10 -10.73
N LYS A 148 -0.65 -15.79 -9.42
CA LYS A 148 -1.48 -14.71 -8.87
C LYS A 148 -0.68 -13.63 -8.16
N LEU A 149 -0.57 -12.47 -8.82
CA LEU A 149 -0.09 -11.24 -8.20
C LEU A 149 -1.08 -10.77 -7.14
N PHE A 150 -0.58 -10.35 -5.99
CA PHE A 150 -1.34 -9.68 -4.94
C PHE A 150 -0.65 -8.38 -4.58
N VAL A 151 -1.43 -7.36 -4.21
CA VAL A 151 -0.83 -6.13 -3.68
C VAL A 151 -0.14 -6.46 -2.36
N ILE A 152 1.06 -5.96 -2.14
CA ILE A 152 1.77 -6.04 -0.85
C ILE A 152 1.41 -4.81 0.00
N GLY A 153 1.46 -3.63 -0.62
CA GLY A 153 1.19 -2.34 0.02
C GLY A 153 1.25 -1.19 -0.96
N SER A 154 0.95 0.02 -0.49
CA SER A 154 1.10 1.27 -1.23
C SER A 154 1.86 2.28 -0.37
N CYS A 155 2.80 2.99 -0.98
CA CYS A 155 3.64 3.98 -0.31
C CYS A 155 4.08 5.04 -1.31
N ASN A 156 3.96 6.32 -0.94
CA ASN A 156 4.38 7.47 -1.76
C ASN A 156 3.85 7.46 -3.21
N GLY A 157 2.64 6.92 -3.41
CA GLY A 157 2.00 6.79 -4.72
C GLY A 157 2.49 5.63 -5.60
N LEU A 158 3.35 4.79 -5.04
CA LEU A 158 3.71 3.51 -5.61
C LEU A 158 2.88 2.40 -4.98
N VAL A 159 2.45 1.45 -5.78
CA VAL A 159 1.78 0.22 -5.37
C VAL A 159 2.74 -0.93 -5.62
N CYS A 160 3.10 -1.65 -4.56
CA CYS A 160 3.94 -2.83 -4.65
C CYS A 160 3.05 -4.06 -4.84
N LEU A 161 3.28 -4.81 -5.91
CA LEU A 161 2.63 -6.07 -6.22
C LEU A 161 3.66 -7.20 -6.09
N GLY A 162 3.25 -8.31 -5.51
CA GLY A 162 4.09 -9.48 -5.31
C GLY A 162 3.43 -10.75 -5.80
N SER A 163 4.26 -11.69 -6.21
CA SER A 163 3.97 -13.12 -6.18
C SER A 163 5.07 -13.80 -5.34
N LEU A 164 5.08 -15.13 -5.26
CA LEU A 164 6.24 -15.82 -4.66
C LEU A 164 7.55 -15.54 -5.41
N TYR A 165 7.47 -15.19 -6.69
CA TYR A 165 8.62 -15.09 -7.59
C TYR A 165 8.87 -13.66 -8.05
N ASP A 166 7.80 -12.91 -8.28
CA ASP A 166 7.85 -11.60 -8.90
C ASP A 166 7.62 -10.51 -7.89
N LEU A 167 8.36 -9.43 -8.07
CA LEU A 167 8.11 -8.17 -7.40
C LEU A 167 7.93 -7.11 -8.48
N ILE A 168 6.79 -6.43 -8.45
CA ILE A 168 6.46 -5.36 -9.39
C ILE A 168 6.11 -4.12 -8.58
N LEU A 169 6.75 -3.01 -8.89
CA LEU A 169 6.36 -1.72 -8.39
C LEU A 169 5.63 -0.95 -9.48
N TRP A 170 4.45 -0.43 -9.16
CA TRP A 170 3.56 0.21 -10.11
C TRP A 170 3.13 1.58 -9.63
N ASN A 171 3.30 2.60 -10.45
CA ASN A 171 2.58 3.86 -10.28
C ASN A 171 1.36 3.86 -11.23
N PRO A 172 0.13 3.65 -10.71
CA PRO A 172 -1.08 3.60 -11.52
C PRO A 172 -1.48 4.95 -12.12
N VAL A 173 -1.01 6.07 -11.54
CA VAL A 173 -1.35 7.42 -11.98
C VAL A 173 -0.61 7.80 -13.25
N ILE A 174 0.68 7.45 -13.33
CA ILE A 174 1.50 7.69 -14.54
C ILE A 174 1.57 6.46 -15.45
N GLY A 175 1.01 5.32 -15.03
CA GLY A 175 0.98 4.06 -15.78
C GLY A 175 2.35 3.42 -15.99
N ARG A 176 3.33 3.71 -15.15
CA ARG A 176 4.67 3.10 -15.21
C ARG A 176 4.79 2.00 -14.19
N SER A 177 5.37 0.88 -14.58
CA SER A 177 5.69 -0.23 -13.71
C SER A 177 7.13 -0.69 -13.94
N LYS A 178 7.77 -1.17 -12.87
CA LYS A 178 9.06 -1.84 -12.92
C LYS A 178 8.92 -3.21 -12.31
N LYS A 179 9.32 -4.23 -13.05
CA LYS A 179 9.48 -5.58 -12.53
C LYS A 179 10.93 -5.73 -12.06
N PHE A 180 11.08 -6.25 -10.86
CA PHE A 180 12.37 -6.55 -10.26
C PHE A 180 12.70 -8.02 -10.45
N ASP A 181 13.99 -8.30 -10.60
CA ASP A 181 14.47 -9.67 -10.72
C ASP A 181 14.06 -10.47 -9.49
N SER A 182 13.60 -11.68 -9.77
CA SER A 182 13.28 -12.65 -8.73
C SER A 182 14.53 -12.93 -7.91
N ASP A 183 14.35 -13.23 -6.63
CA ASP A 183 15.39 -13.71 -5.72
C ASP A 183 15.92 -15.09 -6.16
N SER A 184 16.62 -15.15 -7.30
CA SER A 184 17.00 -16.37 -8.02
C SER A 184 17.78 -17.34 -7.15
N ASP A 185 18.63 -16.78 -6.29
CA ASP A 185 19.52 -17.52 -5.41
C ASP A 185 18.78 -18.14 -4.21
N ASN A 186 17.59 -17.61 -3.88
CA ASN A 186 16.73 -18.14 -2.80
C ASN A 186 15.34 -18.57 -3.32
N MET A 187 15.21 -18.88 -4.62
CA MET A 187 13.95 -19.38 -5.19
C MET A 187 13.57 -20.69 -4.52
N LEU A 188 12.40 -20.72 -3.90
CA LEU A 188 11.76 -21.98 -3.55
C LEU A 188 11.41 -22.74 -4.84
N ASN A 189 11.48 -24.07 -4.78
CA ASN A 189 10.96 -24.90 -5.86
C ASN A 189 9.48 -24.56 -6.07
N PRO A 190 9.00 -24.35 -7.30
CA PRO A 190 7.60 -24.08 -7.61
C PRO A 190 6.56 -24.99 -6.96
N SER A 191 6.93 -26.24 -6.65
CA SER A 191 6.06 -27.19 -5.95
C SER A 191 6.07 -27.06 -4.42
N THR A 192 6.90 -26.17 -3.86
CA THR A 192 7.05 -26.01 -2.42
C THR A 192 5.81 -25.34 -1.85
N ILE A 193 5.10 -26.07 -1.00
CA ILE A 193 4.01 -25.51 -0.20
C ILE A 193 4.62 -24.54 0.81
N CYS A 194 4.25 -23.28 0.70
CA CYS A 194 4.69 -22.24 1.62
C CYS A 194 3.56 -21.25 1.91
N ARG A 195 3.71 -20.53 3.02
CA ARG A 195 2.93 -19.33 3.33
C ARG A 195 3.87 -18.14 3.31
N ALA A 196 3.40 -16.98 2.84
CA ALA A 196 4.23 -15.79 2.76
C ALA A 196 3.49 -14.58 3.35
N SER A 197 4.16 -13.90 4.27
CA SER A 197 3.76 -12.59 4.80
C SER A 197 4.68 -11.53 4.23
N TRP A 198 4.10 -10.39 3.86
CA TRP A 198 4.81 -9.34 3.13
C TRP A 198 4.68 -7.99 3.82
N GLY A 199 5.63 -7.09 3.57
CA GLY A 199 5.57 -5.68 3.94
C GLY A 199 6.23 -4.82 2.88
N PHE A 200 5.71 -3.63 2.65
CA PHE A 200 6.30 -2.67 1.72
C PHE A 200 6.18 -1.26 2.28
N GLY A 201 7.30 -0.54 2.31
CA GLY A 201 7.33 0.84 2.78
C GLY A 201 8.57 1.60 2.34
N TYR A 202 8.47 2.92 2.43
CA TYR A 202 9.59 3.84 2.29
C TYR A 202 10.23 4.09 3.66
N VAL A 203 11.54 4.03 3.70
CA VAL A 203 12.39 4.29 4.87
C VAL A 203 13.09 5.62 4.63
N ALA A 204 12.54 6.69 5.18
CA ALA A 204 12.99 8.05 4.96
C ALA A 204 14.39 8.30 5.51
N SER A 205 14.76 7.66 6.62
CA SER A 205 16.08 7.81 7.26
C SER A 205 17.26 7.38 6.37
N ILE A 206 17.05 6.44 5.45
CA ILE A 206 18.07 5.93 4.51
C ILE A 206 17.74 6.20 3.04
N ASP A 207 16.61 6.87 2.78
CA ASP A 207 16.06 7.18 1.47
C ASP A 207 16.00 5.94 0.57
N ASP A 208 15.26 4.93 1.02
CA ASP A 208 15.10 3.66 0.30
C ASP A 208 13.69 3.10 0.46
N TYR A 209 13.23 2.37 -0.54
CA TYR A 209 12.03 1.55 -0.42
C TYR A 209 12.45 0.12 -0.13
N LYS A 210 11.83 -0.48 0.88
CA LYS A 210 12.10 -1.85 1.25
C LYS A 210 10.87 -2.71 1.14
N VAL A 211 11.10 -3.96 0.76
CA VAL A 211 10.10 -5.04 0.78
C VAL A 211 10.60 -6.13 1.69
N VAL A 212 9.78 -6.52 2.67
CA VAL A 212 10.09 -7.61 3.60
C VAL A 212 9.18 -8.77 3.27
N ARG A 213 9.75 -9.96 3.16
CA ARG A 213 9.04 -11.20 2.88
C ARG A 213 9.43 -12.27 3.89
N ILE A 214 8.47 -12.72 4.67
CA ILE A 214 8.61 -13.83 5.63
C ILE A 214 7.95 -15.05 4.99
N ILE A 215 8.74 -16.08 4.70
CA ILE A 215 8.26 -17.34 4.13
C ILE A 215 8.26 -18.40 5.21
N GLU A 216 7.11 -19.04 5.40
CA GLU A 216 6.93 -20.18 6.28
C GLU A 216 6.85 -21.45 5.43
N LEU A 217 7.72 -22.44 5.73
CA LEU A 217 7.72 -23.76 5.11
C LEU A 217 7.14 -24.79 6.11
N PRO A 218 5.85 -25.14 6.02
CA PRO A 218 5.20 -25.96 7.05
C PRO A 218 5.78 -27.38 7.14
N LEU A 219 6.30 -27.91 6.02
CA LEU A 219 6.83 -29.28 5.95
C LEU A 219 8.21 -29.41 6.59
N SER A 220 9.10 -28.43 6.39
CA SER A 220 10.44 -28.41 6.98
C SER A 220 10.49 -27.68 8.33
N LEU A 221 9.39 -27.00 8.72
CA LEU A 221 9.33 -26.13 9.89
C LEU A 221 10.35 -24.98 9.84
N GLU A 222 10.74 -24.56 8.64
CA GLU A 222 11.71 -23.48 8.41
C GLU A 222 10.99 -22.16 8.14
N ILE A 223 11.53 -21.07 8.71
CA ILE A 223 11.16 -19.70 8.39
C ILE A 223 12.33 -19.04 7.69
N MET A 224 12.04 -18.35 6.60
CA MET A 224 13.02 -17.56 5.87
C MET A 224 12.56 -16.11 5.76
N VAL A 225 13.42 -15.18 6.16
CA VAL A 225 13.16 -13.75 6.02
C VAL A 225 14.06 -13.17 4.95
N HIS A 226 13.45 -12.51 3.96
CA HIS A 226 14.14 -11.82 2.88
C HIS A 226 13.76 -10.34 2.88
N VAL A 227 14.74 -9.48 2.63
CA VAL A 227 14.57 -8.04 2.47
C VAL A 227 15.08 -7.64 1.10
N PHE A 228 14.24 -6.93 0.35
CA PHE A 228 14.62 -6.26 -0.88
C PHE A 228 14.89 -4.79 -0.59
N SER A 229 15.99 -4.27 -1.11
CA SER A 229 16.27 -2.84 -1.19
C SER A 229 16.13 -2.38 -2.63
N MET A 230 15.31 -1.35 -2.86
CA MET A 230 15.18 -0.77 -4.19
C MET A 230 16.46 -0.04 -4.62
N LYS A 231 17.14 0.60 -3.67
CA LYS A 231 18.38 1.34 -3.93
C LYS A 231 19.53 0.44 -4.38
N SER A 232 19.70 -0.73 -3.76
CA SER A 232 20.70 -1.72 -4.20
C SER A 232 20.18 -2.68 -5.29
N ASN A 233 18.88 -2.63 -5.59
CA ASN A 233 18.20 -3.51 -6.53
C ASN A 233 18.47 -5.00 -6.24
N SER A 234 18.47 -5.40 -4.97
CA SER A 234 18.88 -6.74 -4.58
C SER A 234 18.08 -7.29 -3.41
N TRP A 235 17.81 -8.59 -3.47
CA TRP A 235 17.32 -9.36 -2.33
C TRP A 235 18.47 -9.76 -1.42
N ARG A 236 18.20 -9.81 -0.12
CA ARG A 236 19.10 -10.34 0.89
C ARG A 236 18.32 -11.18 1.88
N ARG A 237 18.86 -12.36 2.22
CA ARG A 237 18.35 -13.18 3.32
C ARG A 237 18.91 -12.66 4.65
N ILE A 238 18.03 -12.52 5.63
CA ILE A 238 18.41 -12.22 7.02
C ILE A 238 18.91 -13.51 7.67
N ASP A 239 19.96 -13.43 8.49
CA ASP A 239 20.47 -14.59 9.24
C ASP A 239 19.38 -15.07 10.22
N PRO A 240 19.05 -16.38 10.25
CA PRO A 240 18.08 -16.94 11.19
C PRO A 240 18.29 -16.53 12.66
N ARG A 241 19.54 -16.32 13.09
CA ARG A 241 19.86 -15.90 14.48
C ARG A 241 19.20 -14.57 14.86
N GLU A 242 18.94 -13.70 13.89
CA GLU A 242 18.32 -12.39 14.09
C GLU A 242 16.80 -12.48 14.33
N TYR A 243 16.16 -13.61 14.05
CA TYR A 243 14.71 -13.76 14.19
C TYR A 243 14.24 -15.05 14.86
N ASP A 244 15.10 -16.04 15.10
CA ASP A 244 14.76 -17.31 15.75
C ASP A 244 14.21 -17.13 17.18
N HIS A 245 14.54 -16.02 17.83
CA HIS A 245 14.02 -15.64 19.14
C HIS A 245 12.59 -15.06 19.09
N VAL A 246 12.13 -14.66 17.90
CA VAL A 246 10.82 -14.03 17.65
C VAL A 246 9.89 -14.95 16.85
N LEU A 247 10.42 -15.67 15.86
CA LEU A 247 9.67 -16.45 14.87
C LEU A 247 9.98 -17.95 14.98
N SER A 248 8.95 -18.81 14.99
CA SER A 248 9.14 -20.27 15.08
C SER A 248 7.92 -21.06 14.60
N LEU A 249 8.13 -22.03 13.69
CA LEU A 249 7.09 -22.90 13.13
C LEU A 249 6.92 -24.26 13.81
N ARG A 250 7.73 -24.61 14.83
CA ARG A 250 7.73 -25.97 15.41
C ARG A 250 6.29 -26.42 15.70
N SER A 251 5.87 -27.62 15.30
CA SER A 251 4.49 -28.10 15.48
C SER A 251 4.45 -29.34 16.37
N PHE A 252 3.32 -29.51 17.07
CA PHE A 252 2.90 -30.63 17.90
C PHE A 252 3.34 -32.00 17.36
N LYS A 253 4.37 -32.59 17.96
CA LYS A 253 4.52 -34.04 18.08
C LYS A 253 5.50 -34.35 19.21
N SER A 254 4.97 -35.03 20.22
CA SER A 254 5.64 -35.65 21.36
C SER A 254 5.74 -34.80 22.62
N ALA A 255 5.10 -35.35 23.66
CA ALA A 255 5.05 -34.86 25.01
C ALA A 255 6.44 -34.68 25.61
N VAL A 256 6.52 -33.66 26.47
CA VAL A 256 7.58 -33.33 27.42
C VAL A 256 8.85 -32.76 26.77
N ILE A 257 8.95 -31.43 26.77
CA ILE A 257 9.89 -30.67 27.62
C ILE A 257 9.36 -29.22 27.74
N ILE A 258 9.57 -28.68 28.93
CA ILE A 258 9.06 -27.42 29.47
C ILE A 258 9.48 -26.21 28.58
N SER A 259 8.50 -25.34 28.31
CA SER A 259 8.52 -24.03 27.59
C SER A 259 8.79 -24.01 26.07
N GLY A 260 8.02 -24.78 25.30
CA GLY A 260 7.82 -24.58 23.85
C GLY A 260 6.75 -23.51 23.55
N GLN A 261 7.08 -22.47 22.79
CA GLN A 261 6.11 -21.50 22.28
C GLN A 261 6.15 -21.48 20.75
N HIS A 262 4.97 -21.40 20.13
CA HIS A 262 4.76 -21.57 18.69
C HIS A 262 4.16 -20.31 18.09
N TYR A 263 4.55 -19.89 16.89
CA TYR A 263 3.96 -18.75 16.21
C TYR A 263 3.59 -19.11 14.77
N ILE A 264 2.35 -18.81 14.40
CA ILE A 264 1.84 -18.97 13.06
C ILE A 264 1.33 -17.60 12.63
N PHE A 265 1.84 -17.07 11.52
CA PHE A 265 1.27 -15.86 10.95
C PHE A 265 -0.12 -16.17 10.41
N HIS A 266 -1.12 -15.38 10.80
CA HIS A 266 -2.27 -15.22 9.92
C HIS A 266 -1.70 -14.62 8.64
N THR A 267 -1.91 -15.25 7.49
CA THR A 267 -1.29 -14.91 6.20
C THR A 267 -1.67 -13.50 5.74
N ASN A 268 -1.08 -12.51 6.42
CA ASN A 268 -1.49 -11.13 6.41
C ASN A 268 -0.37 -10.26 5.87
N ARG A 269 -0.81 -9.19 5.23
CA ARG A 269 0.03 -8.06 4.85
C ARG A 269 0.48 -7.33 6.11
N GLY A 270 1.73 -6.93 6.10
CA GLY A 270 2.34 -6.13 7.14
C GLY A 270 1.84 -4.71 7.04
N VAL A 271 1.50 -4.13 8.18
CA VAL A 271 1.09 -2.74 8.28
C VAL A 271 2.31 -1.90 8.61
N VAL A 272 2.63 -0.97 7.71
CA VAL A 272 3.75 -0.06 7.88
C VAL A 272 3.32 1.15 8.69
N CYS A 273 4.06 1.41 9.77
CA CYS A 273 3.91 2.61 10.59
C CYS A 273 5.30 2.96 11.15
N ASP A 274 5.72 4.21 10.99
CA ASP A 274 6.98 4.72 11.54
C ASP A 274 8.21 3.87 11.17
N GLU A 275 8.43 3.67 9.86
CA GLU A 275 9.54 2.87 9.29
C GLU A 275 9.61 1.40 9.78
N ARG A 276 8.55 0.92 10.44
CA ARG A 276 8.40 -0.46 10.92
C ARG A 276 7.26 -1.16 10.22
N VAL A 277 7.46 -2.42 9.88
CA VAL A 277 6.40 -3.31 9.38
C VAL A 277 5.88 -4.17 10.53
N ASN A 278 4.56 -4.26 10.69
CA ASN A 278 3.92 -4.94 11.81
C ASN A 278 3.00 -6.06 11.33
N TRP A 279 3.04 -7.22 11.99
CA TRP A 279 2.16 -8.36 11.71
C TRP A 279 1.52 -8.91 12.98
N ILE A 280 0.31 -9.45 12.83
CA ILE A 280 -0.35 -10.26 13.85
C ILE A 280 0.13 -11.70 13.71
N VAL A 281 0.53 -12.27 14.84
CA VAL A 281 1.06 -13.64 14.92
C VAL A 281 0.32 -14.39 16.03
N ALA A 282 -0.23 -15.56 15.71
CA ALA A 282 -0.98 -16.38 16.66
C ALA A 282 -0.12 -17.47 17.26
N LYS A 283 -0.33 -17.76 18.55
CA LYS A 283 0.32 -18.87 19.22
C LYS A 283 -0.55 -20.12 19.23
N ALA A 284 -0.02 -21.25 18.77
CA ALA A 284 -0.78 -22.50 18.62
C ALA A 284 -1.38 -23.04 19.94
N GLU A 285 -0.77 -22.72 21.09
CA GLU A 285 -1.12 -23.30 22.40
C GLU A 285 -1.74 -22.30 23.39
N VAL A 286 -1.75 -21.01 23.08
CA VAL A 286 -2.29 -19.98 23.97
C VAL A 286 -3.33 -19.20 23.18
N TRP A 287 -4.50 -18.99 23.80
CA TRP A 287 -5.50 -18.01 23.38
C TRP A 287 -4.89 -16.61 23.43
N GLY A 288 -4.08 -16.24 22.44
CA GLY A 288 -3.27 -15.03 22.45
C GLY A 288 -2.65 -14.73 21.09
N ILE A 289 -2.89 -13.50 20.63
CA ILE A 289 -2.27 -12.92 19.43
C ILE A 289 -1.16 -11.98 19.91
N ARG A 290 -0.01 -11.99 19.24
CA ARG A 290 1.07 -11.03 19.43
C ARG A 290 1.25 -10.18 18.18
N VAL A 291 1.86 -9.01 18.36
CA VAL A 291 2.34 -8.19 17.26
C VAL A 291 3.85 -8.38 17.17
N VAL A 292 4.32 -8.77 15.99
CA VAL A 292 5.74 -8.77 15.65
C VAL A 292 6.01 -7.60 14.74
N SER A 293 7.10 -6.90 15.01
CA SER A 293 7.51 -5.74 14.24
C SER A 293 8.91 -5.94 13.69
N PHE A 294 9.12 -5.44 12.49
CA PHE A 294 10.42 -5.41 11.83
C PHE A 294 10.80 -3.97 11.56
N ASP A 295 11.91 -3.54 12.16
CA ASP A 295 12.53 -2.24 11.90
C ASP A 295 13.19 -2.27 10.52
N MET A 296 12.67 -1.52 9.55
CA MET A 296 13.23 -1.52 8.20
C MET A 296 14.55 -0.74 8.09
N VAL A 297 14.88 0.09 9.08
CA VAL A 297 16.14 0.84 9.14
C VAL A 297 17.27 -0.10 9.56
N ASN A 298 17.10 -0.73 10.72
CA ASN A 298 18.11 -1.58 11.34
C ASN A 298 18.00 -3.05 10.89
N GLU A 299 16.90 -3.42 10.24
CA GLU A 299 16.59 -4.77 9.79
C GLU A 299 16.53 -5.80 10.93
N THR A 300 16.00 -5.37 12.08
CA THR A 300 15.87 -6.17 13.30
C THR A 300 14.42 -6.47 13.64
N PHE A 301 14.18 -7.65 14.21
CA PHE A 301 12.87 -8.02 14.73
C PHE A 301 12.72 -7.63 16.19
N GLU A 302 11.53 -7.14 16.51
CA GLU A 302 11.11 -6.88 17.89
C GLU A 302 9.73 -7.51 18.11
N THR A 303 9.55 -8.15 19.26
CA THR A 303 8.21 -8.49 19.74
C THR A 303 7.73 -7.39 20.66
N TYR A 304 6.64 -6.72 20.29
CA TYR A 304 5.93 -5.92 21.28
C TYR A 304 5.07 -6.84 22.13
N HIS A 305 5.13 -6.61 23.44
CA HIS A 305 4.37 -7.35 24.44
C HIS A 305 2.90 -7.37 24.06
N SER A 306 2.28 -8.53 24.33
CA SER A 306 0.84 -8.79 24.25
C SER A 306 0.09 -7.50 24.52
N VAL A 307 -0.37 -6.82 23.47
CA VAL A 307 -1.48 -5.90 23.63
C VAL A 307 -2.50 -6.70 24.44
N GLU A 308 -2.92 -6.21 25.59
CA GLU A 308 -3.96 -6.88 26.39
C GLU A 308 -5.22 -6.92 25.54
N LEU A 309 -5.29 -7.92 24.68
CA LEU A 309 -6.46 -8.28 23.89
C LEU A 309 -7.43 -9.08 24.75
N SER A 310 -7.13 -9.18 26.05
CA SER A 310 -7.79 -9.98 27.08
C SER A 310 -8.91 -9.23 27.78
N THR A 311 -9.65 -8.38 27.08
CA THR A 311 -11.06 -8.23 27.48
C THR A 311 -11.71 -9.53 27.04
N ARG A 312 -12.15 -10.35 28.02
CA ARG A 312 -12.78 -11.67 27.84
C ARG A 312 -14.03 -11.68 26.94
N GLU A 313 -14.32 -10.60 26.24
CA GLU A 313 -15.47 -10.39 25.39
C GLU A 313 -15.13 -10.34 23.88
N VAL A 314 -13.86 -10.20 23.45
CA VAL A 314 -13.46 -9.98 22.02
C VAL A 314 -13.36 -11.30 21.20
N TYR A 315 -13.96 -11.34 19.99
CA TYR A 315 -13.90 -12.42 18.97
C TYR A 315 -12.47 -12.66 18.43
N TRP A 316 -12.32 -13.70 17.60
CA TRP A 316 -11.07 -14.31 17.14
C TRP A 316 -10.28 -13.47 16.12
N ASP A 317 -10.97 -12.69 15.28
CA ASP A 317 -10.32 -11.99 14.18
C ASP A 317 -9.91 -10.57 14.57
N LYS A 318 -8.60 -10.33 14.49
CA LYS A 318 -7.97 -9.04 14.72
C LYS A 318 -7.24 -8.64 13.47
N LEU A 319 -7.27 -7.34 13.17
CA LEU A 319 -6.50 -6.78 12.07
C LEU A 319 -5.73 -5.56 12.54
N LEU A 320 -4.61 -5.34 11.86
CA LEU A 320 -3.79 -4.16 12.04
C LEU A 320 -4.21 -3.11 11.01
N CYS A 321 -4.13 -1.85 11.39
CA CYS A 321 -4.29 -0.72 10.48
C CYS A 321 -3.50 0.49 10.99
N VAL A 322 -3.43 1.54 10.18
CA VAL A 322 -2.99 2.86 10.62
C VAL A 322 -4.23 3.75 10.73
N MET A 323 -4.52 4.22 11.93
CA MET A 323 -5.65 5.12 12.21
C MET A 323 -5.10 6.41 12.79
N ARG A 324 -5.42 7.55 12.18
CA ARG A 324 -4.93 8.89 12.54
C ARG A 324 -3.40 8.94 12.64
N GLY A 325 -2.71 8.26 11.72
CA GLY A 325 -1.25 8.14 11.71
C GLY A 325 -0.66 7.25 12.82
N CYS A 326 -1.49 6.63 13.65
CA CYS A 326 -1.07 5.76 14.74
C CYS A 326 -1.21 4.28 14.34
N PHE A 327 -0.24 3.46 14.73
CA PHE A 327 -0.39 2.01 14.68
C PHE A 327 -1.63 1.60 15.48
N SER A 328 -2.51 0.81 14.88
CA SER A 328 -3.83 0.56 15.44
C SER A 328 -4.26 -0.89 15.27
N ILE A 329 -5.08 -1.34 16.21
CA ILE A 329 -5.62 -2.69 16.25
C ILE A 329 -7.13 -2.61 16.30
N TYR A 330 -7.77 -3.32 15.38
CA TYR A 330 -9.21 -3.53 15.40
C TYR A 330 -9.55 -4.92 15.93
N GLY A 331 -10.61 -4.98 16.73
CA GLY A 331 -11.23 -6.23 17.15
C GLY A 331 -12.70 -6.05 17.47
N ALA A 332 -13.52 -7.02 17.07
CA ALA A 332 -14.95 -7.10 17.39
C ALA A 332 -15.19 -8.10 18.53
N ASN A 333 -16.26 -7.94 19.29
CA ASN A 333 -16.60 -8.76 20.45
C ASN A 333 -17.77 -9.72 20.18
N MET A 334 -17.98 -10.73 21.03
CA MET A 334 -19.05 -11.73 20.84
C MET A 334 -20.46 -11.13 20.80
N ARG A 335 -20.60 -9.90 21.28
CA ARG A 335 -21.86 -9.17 21.27
C ARG A 335 -22.00 -8.25 20.04
N GLY A 336 -21.00 -8.21 19.16
CA GLY A 336 -20.93 -7.39 17.95
C GLY A 336 -20.38 -5.97 18.14
N ASP A 337 -19.99 -5.59 19.36
CA ASP A 337 -19.34 -4.28 19.58
C ASP A 337 -17.87 -4.39 19.16
N ALA A 338 -17.36 -3.38 18.48
CA ALA A 338 -15.98 -3.35 18.01
C ALA A 338 -15.19 -2.17 18.56
N TYR A 339 -13.87 -2.30 18.53
CA TYR A 339 -12.95 -1.32 19.08
C TYR A 339 -11.78 -1.13 18.13
N ILE A 340 -11.41 0.12 17.88
CA ILE A 340 -10.14 0.50 17.26
C ILE A 340 -9.28 1.07 18.35
N SER A 341 -8.23 0.36 18.75
CA SER A 341 -7.26 0.83 19.74
C SER A 341 -6.06 1.42 19.01
N MET A 342 -5.76 2.70 19.26
CA MET A 342 -4.64 3.43 18.67
C MET A 342 -3.47 3.45 19.65
N TYR A 343 -2.28 3.20 19.12
CA TYR A 343 -1.04 3.15 19.88
C TYR A 343 -0.05 4.18 19.36
N GLU A 344 0.58 4.88 20.29
CA GLU A 344 1.73 5.73 20.01
C GLU A 344 2.99 4.89 20.14
N CYS A 345 3.96 5.09 19.24
CA CYS A 345 5.26 4.42 19.32
C CYS A 345 6.27 5.33 20.03
N PRO A 346 6.49 5.21 21.36
CA PRO A 346 7.71 5.70 21.97
C PRO A 346 8.88 4.79 21.60
N ARG A 347 10.12 5.30 21.76
CA ARG A 347 11.37 4.54 21.57
C ARG A 347 11.45 3.21 22.35
N GLU A 348 10.57 3.00 23.32
CA GLU A 348 10.50 1.81 24.19
C GLU A 348 9.26 0.93 23.92
N GLY A 349 8.50 1.19 22.84
CA GLY A 349 7.41 0.31 22.36
C GLY A 349 5.99 0.84 22.57
N TYR A 350 5.04 0.28 21.82
CA TYR A 350 3.68 0.85 21.67
C TYR A 350 2.88 1.02 22.97
N GLN A 351 2.42 2.24 23.25
CA GLN A 351 1.52 2.56 24.35
C GLN A 351 0.14 2.98 23.83
N ARG A 352 -0.93 2.45 24.45
CA ARG A 352 -2.31 2.78 24.03
C ARG A 352 -2.60 4.25 24.34
N LYS A 353 -2.94 5.01 23.30
CA LYS A 353 -3.23 6.44 23.37
C LYS A 353 -4.72 6.73 23.45
N GLU A 354 -5.48 6.15 22.54
CA GLU A 354 -6.92 6.40 22.38
C GLU A 354 -7.62 5.13 21.89
N SER A 355 -8.94 5.05 22.08
CA SER A 355 -9.76 3.99 21.48
C SER A 355 -11.07 4.54 20.94
N ILE A 356 -11.44 4.14 19.72
CA ILE A 356 -12.77 4.39 19.16
C ILE A 356 -13.63 3.16 19.43
N ARG A 357 -14.76 3.35 20.12
CA ARG A 357 -15.75 2.31 20.33
C ARG A 357 -16.82 2.37 19.25
N LEU A 358 -17.06 1.24 18.60
CA LEU A 358 -18.03 1.05 17.53
C LEU A 358 -19.13 0.13 18.06
N PHE A 359 -20.34 0.66 18.20
CA PHE A 359 -21.45 -0.12 18.74
C PHE A 359 -21.96 -1.14 17.70
N ARG A 360 -22.53 -2.24 18.19
CA ARG A 360 -23.03 -3.35 17.36
C ARG A 360 -24.09 -2.98 16.32
N ASP A 361 -24.77 -1.85 16.49
CA ASP A 361 -25.76 -1.33 15.54
C ASP A 361 -25.12 -1.00 14.17
N LEU A 362 -23.81 -0.72 14.15
CA LEU A 362 -23.02 -0.58 12.93
C LEU A 362 -22.81 -1.91 12.18
N ARG A 363 -23.00 -3.06 12.86
CA ARG A 363 -22.83 -4.42 12.31
C ARG A 363 -21.45 -4.63 11.66
N LEU A 364 -20.37 -4.34 12.37
CA LEU A 364 -19.00 -4.43 11.85
C LEU A 364 -18.27 -5.73 12.23
N ASP A 365 -19.00 -6.72 12.72
CA ASP A 365 -18.50 -8.02 13.13
C ASP A 365 -17.79 -8.80 12.00
N SER A 366 -18.17 -8.58 10.74
CA SER A 366 -17.51 -9.17 9.56
C SER A 366 -16.46 -8.27 8.88
N CYS A 367 -15.93 -7.27 9.61
CA CYS A 367 -14.89 -6.40 9.10
C CYS A 367 -13.57 -7.16 8.86
N THR A 368 -13.03 -7.04 7.65
CA THR A 368 -11.78 -7.71 7.24
C THR A 368 -10.66 -6.73 6.87
N ASP A 369 -10.95 -5.44 6.75
CA ASP A 369 -9.94 -4.39 6.53
C ASP A 369 -10.48 -3.00 6.94
N LEU A 370 -9.58 -2.09 7.31
CA LEU A 370 -9.89 -0.71 7.70
C LEU A 370 -8.90 0.27 7.08
N ILE A 371 -9.42 1.32 6.44
CA ILE A 371 -8.61 2.39 5.87
C ILE A 371 -9.05 3.72 6.45
N ASP A 372 -8.14 4.37 7.16
CA ASP A 372 -8.33 5.75 7.60
C ASP A 372 -8.30 6.71 6.40
N LEU A 373 -9.30 7.58 6.33
CA LEU A 373 -9.32 8.66 5.35
C LEU A 373 -8.76 9.98 5.92
N SER A 374 -8.29 10.00 7.16
CA SER A 374 -7.64 11.17 7.79
C SER A 374 -8.53 12.42 7.93
N ARG A 375 -9.77 12.41 7.43
CA ARG A 375 -10.75 13.50 7.56
C ARG A 375 -11.58 13.32 8.83
N ASP A 376 -11.48 14.21 9.81
CA ASP A 376 -12.38 14.37 10.97
C ASP A 376 -12.93 13.06 11.63
N GLY A 377 -12.17 11.95 11.58
CA GLY A 377 -12.60 10.66 12.11
C GLY A 377 -13.41 9.74 11.16
N LYS A 378 -13.37 9.97 9.84
CA LYS A 378 -13.96 9.10 8.82
C LYS A 378 -12.99 8.00 8.38
N PHE A 379 -13.47 6.77 8.31
CA PHE A 379 -12.69 5.64 7.83
C PHE A 379 -13.54 4.65 7.05
N LEU A 380 -12.94 4.05 6.03
CA LEU A 380 -13.56 2.99 5.27
C LEU A 380 -13.43 1.67 5.99
N VAL A 381 -14.48 0.88 5.87
CA VAL A 381 -14.58 -0.47 6.38
C VAL A 381 -14.80 -1.40 5.20
N LYS A 382 -13.92 -2.38 5.05
CA LYS A 382 -14.20 -3.55 4.22
C LYS A 382 -14.99 -4.55 5.06
N LYS A 383 -16.21 -4.86 4.62
CA LYS A 383 -17.05 -5.91 5.18
C LYS A 383 -17.18 -7.03 4.18
N ASP A 384 -16.95 -8.25 4.63
CA ASP A 384 -16.99 -9.42 3.77
C ASP A 384 -16.01 -9.25 2.57
N ASP A 385 -15.85 -10.22 1.68
CA ASP A 385 -14.91 -10.08 0.55
C ASP A 385 -15.45 -9.26 -0.64
N ALA A 386 -16.46 -8.42 -0.40
CA ALA A 386 -17.16 -7.73 -1.47
C ALA A 386 -17.80 -6.37 -1.12
N GLU A 387 -17.85 -5.94 0.13
CA GLU A 387 -18.48 -4.65 0.51
C GLU A 387 -17.47 -3.67 1.10
N ILE A 388 -17.60 -2.41 0.69
CA ILE A 388 -16.85 -1.28 1.24
C ILE A 388 -17.85 -0.23 1.67
N GLY A 389 -17.79 0.18 2.92
CA GLY A 389 -18.58 1.27 3.47
C GLY A 389 -17.75 2.25 4.26
N MET A 390 -18.39 3.31 4.70
CA MET A 390 -17.81 4.41 5.46
C MET A 390 -18.42 4.48 6.84
N VAL A 391 -17.61 4.75 7.85
CA VAL A 391 -18.05 5.14 9.18
C VAL A 391 -17.45 6.49 9.51
N ASP A 392 -18.30 7.40 9.99
CA ASP A 392 -17.88 8.70 10.51
C ASP A 392 -17.94 8.68 12.04
N SER A 393 -16.76 8.65 12.68
CA SER A 393 -16.65 8.62 14.14
C SER A 393 -16.88 9.97 14.81
N SER A 394 -17.07 11.06 14.06
CA SER A 394 -17.49 12.36 14.61
C SER A 394 -19.00 12.40 14.88
N LEU A 395 -19.80 11.63 14.13
CA LEU A 395 -21.26 11.62 14.26
C LEU A 395 -21.72 10.92 15.54
N ARG A 396 -22.83 11.43 16.11
CA ARG A 396 -23.52 10.85 17.26
C ARG A 396 -25.03 10.82 16.95
N PRO A 397 -25.64 9.64 16.67
CA PRO A 397 -25.02 8.32 16.61
C PRO A 397 -24.07 8.17 15.40
N MET A 398 -23.08 7.27 15.51
CA MET A 398 -22.27 6.87 14.36
C MET A 398 -23.15 6.11 13.37
N ILE A 399 -22.89 6.27 12.07
CA ILE A 399 -23.67 5.63 11.00
C ILE A 399 -22.71 4.95 10.03
N TYR A 400 -23.01 3.69 9.70
CA TYR A 400 -22.36 2.99 8.60
C TYR A 400 -23.09 3.31 7.28
N LYS A 401 -22.37 3.84 6.30
CA LYS A 401 -22.87 4.11 4.95
C LYS A 401 -22.15 3.23 3.95
N ARG A 402 -22.84 2.23 3.39
CA ARG A 402 -22.31 1.41 2.29
C ARG A 402 -22.01 2.29 1.07
N LEU A 403 -20.82 2.14 0.49
CA LEU A 403 -20.38 2.90 -0.68
C LEU A 403 -20.29 2.02 -1.93
N ILE A 404 -19.68 0.84 -1.80
CA ILE A 404 -19.46 -0.08 -2.91
C ILE A 404 -19.89 -1.47 -2.46
N LYS A 405 -20.67 -2.16 -3.30
CA LYS A 405 -20.84 -3.61 -3.21
C LYS A 405 -20.46 -4.20 -4.55
N PHE A 406 -19.40 -5.01 -4.54
CA PHE A 406 -19.07 -5.83 -5.69
C PHE A 406 -20.02 -7.03 -5.74
N ASN A 407 -20.42 -7.44 -6.95
CA ASN A 407 -21.23 -8.64 -7.09
C ASN A 407 -20.45 -9.86 -6.57
N GLU A 408 -21.15 -10.73 -5.84
CA GLU A 408 -20.65 -12.02 -5.37
C GLU A 408 -20.66 -12.98 -6.56
N THR A 409 -19.65 -12.90 -7.42
CA THR A 409 -19.52 -13.81 -8.57
C THR A 409 -18.89 -15.11 -8.12
N GLY A 410 -19.67 -16.04 -7.53
CA GLY A 410 -19.36 -17.49 -7.35
C GLY A 410 -18.04 -17.91 -6.67
N ARG A 411 -17.15 -16.96 -6.34
CA ARG A 411 -15.86 -17.09 -5.68
C ARG A 411 -15.83 -16.09 -4.54
N ILE A 412 -15.20 -16.47 -3.44
CA ILE A 412 -14.57 -15.50 -2.55
C ILE A 412 -13.43 -14.86 -3.36
N SER A 413 -13.74 -13.80 -4.12
CA SER A 413 -12.71 -13.05 -4.81
C SER A 413 -11.92 -12.31 -3.74
N SER A 414 -10.70 -12.75 -3.44
CA SER A 414 -9.78 -12.05 -2.54
C SER A 414 -9.78 -10.56 -2.88
N MET A 415 -10.32 -9.73 -2.00
CA MET A 415 -10.37 -8.29 -2.16
C MET A 415 -9.38 -7.63 -1.22
N TYR A 416 -8.58 -6.73 -1.74
CA TYR A 416 -7.62 -5.94 -0.98
C TYR A 416 -7.87 -4.46 -1.15
N LEU A 417 -7.62 -3.71 -0.10
CA LEU A 417 -7.62 -2.26 -0.16
C LEU A 417 -6.32 -1.72 0.44
N THR A 418 -5.84 -0.62 -0.11
CA THR A 418 -4.80 0.18 0.51
C THR A 418 -5.00 1.65 0.21
N ARG A 419 -4.58 2.52 1.14
CA ARG A 419 -4.58 3.95 0.89
C ARG A 419 -3.57 4.26 -0.21
N HIS A 420 -3.99 5.08 -1.14
CA HIS A 420 -3.15 5.50 -2.25
C HIS A 420 -3.11 7.01 -2.32
N VAL A 421 -1.91 7.56 -2.39
CA VAL A 421 -1.70 8.99 -2.57
C VAL A 421 -1.14 9.18 -3.96
N PRO A 422 -1.89 9.75 -4.92
CA PRO A 422 -1.37 9.99 -6.25
C PRO A 422 -0.05 10.76 -6.22
N SER A 423 0.95 10.26 -6.94
CA SER A 423 2.26 10.89 -7.00
C SER A 423 2.85 10.77 -8.41
N LEU A 424 3.88 11.57 -8.68
CA LEU A 424 4.70 11.47 -9.88
C LEU A 424 5.92 10.57 -9.68
N VAL A 425 6.05 9.93 -8.52
CA VAL A 425 7.19 9.07 -8.18
C VAL A 425 7.26 7.91 -9.17
N THR A 426 8.43 7.73 -9.80
CA THR A 426 8.66 6.64 -10.75
C THR A 426 9.04 5.36 -10.01
N PRO A 427 8.61 4.18 -10.51
CA PRO A 427 9.08 2.90 -9.99
C PRO A 427 10.53 2.59 -10.39
N ASP A 428 11.05 3.32 -11.38
CA ASP A 428 12.44 3.30 -11.79
C ASP A 428 13.23 4.28 -10.92
N ALA A 429 14.22 3.79 -10.18
CA ALA A 429 15.36 4.62 -9.83
C ALA A 429 16.02 4.97 -11.16
N GLU A 430 15.95 6.23 -11.58
CA GLU A 430 16.75 6.66 -12.73
C GLU A 430 18.20 6.32 -12.42
N ASP A 431 18.81 5.51 -13.30
CA ASP A 431 20.24 5.54 -13.50
C ASP A 431 20.64 7.01 -13.56
N SER A 432 21.60 7.39 -12.72
CA SER A 432 22.26 8.68 -12.79
C SER A 432 22.82 8.86 -14.20
N LEU A 433 22.01 9.40 -15.11
CA LEU A 433 22.37 9.77 -16.47
C LEU A 433 23.21 11.05 -16.44
N PHE A 434 24.41 10.91 -15.88
CA PHE A 434 25.60 11.69 -16.18
C PHE A 434 26.81 10.79 -15.92
N SER A 435 27.11 9.93 -16.89
CA SER A 435 28.44 9.35 -17.10
C SER A 435 29.02 9.92 -18.39
#